data_AF-A0A7V4UPR5-F1
#
_entry.id   AF-A0A7V4UPR5-F1
#
_cell.length_a   1.000
_cell.length_b   1.000
_cell.length_c   1.000
_cell.angle_alpha   90.00
_cell.angle_beta   90.00
_cell.angle_gamma   90.00
#
_symmetry.space_group_name_H-M   'P 1'
#
loop_
_entity.id
_entity.type
_entity.pdbx_description
1 polymer ?
#
loop_
_entity_poly.entity_id
_entity_poly.type
_entity_poly.pdbx_seq_one_letter_code
_entity_poly.pdbx_strand_id
1 'polypeptide(L)'
;MAHEFNMELTPQEEWSWLVAIDLFLGGMGGGLFLFYQIFGLSSLVALLSLALVVLGGLVLLSELGHPLRAWRALAKPFSSWISRGVIFVALFLIFGALYVAPAFEMFSSLPGASDPTTRKAIGAIAGLSAFLVTLYPGFVLAASPSIPFWNSPLLPVLFASHSLLGASGIVFLLSASALNGAALPAIRVVGEVLIVANFVLIAIYLATLKGSGLAAREAVRRLNEGPLGWTFRIGVVLVGMIVPLAVVLWLPSAAVFAGICILIGALLFRYCVLKAGVYVPFPIT
;
A
#
# COMPACT_ATOMS: atom_id res chain seq x y z
N MET A 1 -7.13 -49.19 -4.01
CA MET A 1 -6.68 -47.94 -4.63
C MET A 1 -6.48 -46.94 -3.52
N ALA A 2 -5.23 -46.68 -3.11
CA ALA A 2 -4.94 -45.58 -2.21
C ALA A 2 -5.16 -44.28 -2.98
N HIS A 3 -6.06 -43.42 -2.51
CA HIS A 3 -6.06 -42.03 -2.96
C HIS A 3 -4.73 -41.43 -2.50
N GLU A 4 -3.77 -41.25 -3.41
CA GLU A 4 -2.67 -40.32 -3.18
C GLU A 4 -3.29 -38.93 -3.01
N PHE A 5 -3.42 -38.49 -1.76
CA PHE A 5 -3.75 -37.10 -1.48
C PHE A 5 -2.56 -36.27 -1.97
N ASN A 6 -2.77 -35.52 -3.06
CA ASN A 6 -1.75 -34.67 -3.66
C ASN A 6 -1.10 -33.78 -2.59
N MET A 7 0.16 -34.10 -2.24
CA MET A 7 1.02 -33.26 -1.42
C MET A 7 1.67 -32.13 -2.23
N GLU A 8 1.10 -31.82 -3.40
CA GLU A 8 1.63 -30.83 -4.31
C GLU A 8 1.47 -29.42 -3.74
N LEU A 9 2.55 -28.65 -3.81
CA LEU A 9 2.52 -27.24 -3.42
C LEU A 9 1.72 -26.46 -4.46
N THR A 10 0.54 -25.96 -4.06
CA THR A 10 -0.34 -25.19 -4.93
C THR A 10 -0.13 -23.68 -4.72
N PRO A 11 0.24 -22.93 -5.78
CA PRO A 11 0.19 -21.48 -5.78
C PRO A 11 -1.22 -20.93 -5.50
N GLN A 12 -1.29 -19.75 -4.89
CA GLN A 12 -2.55 -19.01 -4.84
C GLN A 12 -2.85 -18.38 -6.22
N GLU A 13 -4.07 -18.54 -6.71
CA GLU A 13 -4.51 -18.02 -8.02
C GLU A 13 -5.53 -16.90 -7.93
N GLU A 14 -6.30 -16.85 -6.84
CA GLU A 14 -7.44 -15.95 -6.64
C GLU A 14 -7.02 -14.47 -6.62
N TRP A 15 -6.00 -14.11 -5.84
CA TRP A 15 -5.63 -12.71 -5.66
C TRP A 15 -4.59 -12.31 -6.71
N SER A 16 -5.01 -11.43 -7.62
CA SER A 16 -4.25 -11.07 -8.82
C SER A 16 -4.15 -9.55 -8.98
N TRP A 17 -4.30 -9.03 -10.20
CA TRP A 17 -4.09 -7.63 -10.53
C TRP A 17 -5.09 -6.67 -9.89
N LEU A 18 -6.37 -7.03 -9.80
CA LEU A 18 -7.39 -6.15 -9.23
C LEU A 18 -7.10 -5.85 -7.75
N VAL A 19 -6.85 -6.89 -6.94
CA VAL A 19 -6.36 -6.72 -5.56
C VAL A 19 -5.10 -5.87 -5.50
N ALA A 20 -4.11 -6.15 -6.36
CA ALA A 20 -2.86 -5.39 -6.35
C ALA A 20 -3.09 -3.89 -6.62
N ILE A 21 -4.00 -3.56 -7.54
CA ILE A 21 -4.36 -2.19 -7.90
C ILE A 21 -5.14 -1.52 -6.76
N ASP A 22 -6.11 -2.20 -6.13
CA ASP A 22 -6.85 -1.60 -5.01
C ASP A 22 -5.93 -1.30 -3.82
N LEU A 23 -5.03 -2.22 -3.48
CA LEU A 23 -4.09 -2.07 -2.37
C LEU A 23 -3.03 -1.00 -2.68
N PHE A 24 -2.73 -0.80 -3.97
CA PHE A 24 -1.83 0.24 -4.46
C PHE A 24 -2.47 1.61 -4.32
N LEU A 25 -3.67 1.79 -4.87
CA LEU A 25 -4.42 3.05 -4.82
C LEU A 25 -4.76 3.45 -3.39
N GLY A 26 -5.29 2.52 -2.58
CA GLY A 26 -5.61 2.76 -1.18
C GLY A 26 -4.39 3.14 -0.34
N GLY A 27 -3.31 2.37 -0.46
CA GLY A 27 -2.06 2.62 0.27
C GLY A 27 -1.43 3.97 -0.09
N MET A 28 -1.29 4.28 -1.39
CA MET A 28 -0.75 5.56 -1.82
C MET A 28 -1.63 6.74 -1.41
N GLY A 29 -2.96 6.60 -1.51
CA GLY A 29 -3.90 7.62 -1.08
C GLY A 29 -3.72 7.94 0.40
N GLY A 30 -3.66 6.93 1.28
CA GLY A 30 -3.36 7.13 2.70
C GLY A 30 -2.01 7.80 2.94
N GLY A 31 -0.95 7.33 2.27
CA GLY A 31 0.39 7.91 2.39
C GLY A 31 0.47 9.38 1.92
N LEU A 32 -0.24 9.72 0.84
CA LEU A 32 -0.27 11.06 0.28
C LEU A 32 -1.01 12.04 1.21
N PHE A 33 -2.04 11.58 1.93
CA PHE A 33 -2.70 12.39 2.96
C PHE A 33 -1.77 12.71 4.13
N LEU A 34 -0.98 11.73 4.57
CA LEU A 34 0.02 11.94 5.62
C LEU A 34 1.06 12.97 5.18
N PHE A 35 1.52 12.90 3.92
CA PHE A 35 2.43 13.91 3.39
C PHE A 35 1.78 15.30 3.32
N TYR A 36 0.51 15.38 2.93
CA TYR A 36 -0.24 16.63 2.98
C TYR A 36 -0.25 17.24 4.39
N GLN A 37 -0.53 16.46 5.43
CA GLN A 37 -0.54 16.96 6.81
C GLN A 37 0.85 17.30 7.37
N ILE A 38 1.86 16.46 7.09
CA ILE A 38 3.21 16.60 7.66
C ILE A 38 3.97 17.74 6.97
N PHE A 39 3.85 17.87 5.66
CA PHE A 39 4.62 18.81 4.86
C PHE A 39 3.85 20.06 4.44
N GLY A 40 2.57 20.17 4.79
CA GLY A 40 1.73 21.32 4.45
C GLY A 40 1.55 21.47 2.93
N LEU A 41 1.29 20.36 2.23
CA LEU A 41 1.08 20.39 0.78
C LEU A 41 -0.24 21.08 0.42
N SER A 42 -0.44 21.36 -0.87
CA SER A 42 -1.71 21.94 -1.35
C SER A 42 -2.91 21.05 -1.00
N SER A 43 -4.05 21.67 -0.70
CA SER A 43 -5.33 20.98 -0.49
C SER A 43 -5.77 20.15 -1.71
N LEU A 44 -5.28 20.46 -2.91
CA LEU A 44 -5.48 19.63 -4.10
C LEU A 44 -4.78 18.26 -4.00
N VAL A 45 -3.62 18.19 -3.33
CA VAL A 45 -2.93 16.92 -3.05
C VAL A 45 -3.75 16.06 -2.08
N ALA A 46 -4.40 16.70 -1.11
CA ALA A 46 -5.33 16.03 -0.21
C ALA A 46 -6.58 15.50 -0.94
N LEU A 47 -7.14 16.26 -1.88
CA LEU A 47 -8.23 15.77 -2.74
C LEU A 47 -7.80 14.60 -3.61
N LEU A 48 -6.61 14.66 -4.21
CA LEU A 48 -6.06 13.55 -4.99
C LEU A 48 -5.90 12.30 -4.12
N SER A 49 -5.41 12.46 -2.89
CA SER A 49 -5.31 11.37 -1.92
C SER A 49 -6.68 10.69 -1.65
N LEU A 50 -7.72 11.48 -1.37
CA LEU A 50 -9.08 10.95 -1.17
C LEU A 50 -9.60 10.26 -2.44
N ALA A 51 -9.38 10.86 -3.61
CA ALA A 51 -9.79 10.31 -4.89
C ALA A 51 -9.11 8.96 -5.17
N LEU A 52 -7.81 8.82 -4.87
CA LEU A 52 -7.09 7.55 -5.00
C LEU A 52 -7.69 6.46 -4.12
N VAL A 53 -8.04 6.75 -2.86
CA VAL A 53 -8.67 5.75 -1.99
C VAL A 53 -10.08 5.39 -2.47
N VAL A 54 -10.87 6.35 -2.94
CA VAL A 54 -12.18 6.07 -3.55
C VAL A 54 -12.03 5.18 -4.78
N LEU A 55 -11.10 5.50 -5.68
CA LEU A 55 -10.82 4.68 -6.87
C LEU A 55 -10.37 3.26 -6.50
N GLY A 56 -9.50 3.11 -5.49
CA GLY A 56 -9.14 1.81 -4.95
C GLY A 56 -10.35 1.03 -4.45
N GLY A 57 -11.24 1.68 -3.69
CA GLY A 57 -12.50 1.07 -3.25
C GLY A 57 -13.42 0.64 -4.39
N LEU A 58 -13.48 1.40 -5.49
CA LEU A 58 -14.23 1.03 -6.69
C LEU A 58 -13.64 -0.18 -7.41
N VAL A 59 -12.30 -0.25 -7.51
CA VAL A 59 -11.60 -1.43 -8.05
C VAL A 59 -11.90 -2.67 -7.21
N LEU A 60 -11.81 -2.56 -5.88
CA LEU A 60 -12.18 -3.64 -4.96
C LEU A 60 -13.63 -4.12 -5.17
N LEU A 61 -14.58 -3.18 -5.31
CA LEU A 61 -15.99 -3.50 -5.57
C LEU A 61 -16.18 -4.24 -6.91
N SER A 62 -15.36 -3.96 -7.92
CA SER A 62 -15.43 -4.68 -9.20
C SER A 62 -14.94 -6.13 -9.13
N GLU A 63 -14.08 -6.45 -8.17
CA GLU A 63 -13.55 -7.79 -7.95
C GLU A 63 -14.46 -8.67 -7.08
N LEU A 64 -15.26 -8.05 -6.21
CA LEU A 64 -16.22 -8.76 -5.37
C LEU A 64 -17.24 -9.51 -6.24
N GLY A 65 -17.37 -10.82 -6.04
CA GLY A 65 -18.41 -11.62 -6.73
C GLY A 65 -19.85 -11.16 -6.42
N HIS A 66 -20.07 -10.48 -5.30
CA HIS A 66 -21.36 -9.90 -4.91
C HIS A 66 -21.20 -8.48 -4.31
N PRO A 67 -20.99 -7.44 -5.15
CA PRO A 67 -20.66 -6.09 -4.68
C PRO A 67 -21.76 -5.46 -3.83
N LEU A 68 -23.03 -5.76 -4.11
CA LEU A 68 -24.18 -5.24 -3.34
C LEU A 68 -24.22 -5.73 -1.89
N ARG A 69 -23.43 -6.76 -1.54
CA ARG A 69 -23.31 -7.28 -0.18
C ARG A 69 -22.05 -6.78 0.54
N ALA A 70 -21.26 -5.90 -0.08
CA ALA A 70 -20.00 -5.40 0.47
C ALA A 70 -20.17 -4.70 1.84
N TRP A 71 -21.32 -4.07 2.10
CA TRP A 71 -21.63 -3.47 3.40
C TRP A 71 -21.52 -4.45 4.57
N ARG A 72 -21.71 -5.77 4.33
CA ARG A 72 -21.57 -6.81 5.36
C ARG A 72 -20.14 -6.98 5.84
N ALA A 73 -19.14 -6.45 5.11
CA ALA A 73 -17.75 -6.45 5.56
C ALA A 73 -17.57 -5.69 6.88
N LEU A 74 -18.47 -4.77 7.24
CA LEU A 74 -18.45 -4.05 8.52
C LEU A 74 -18.92 -4.90 9.72
N ALA A 75 -19.46 -6.09 9.52
CA ALA A 75 -20.17 -6.83 10.56
C ALA A 75 -19.28 -7.49 11.63
N LYS A 76 -17.97 -7.70 11.36
CA LYS A 76 -17.08 -8.48 12.25
C LYS A 76 -15.72 -7.79 12.51
N PRO A 77 -15.70 -6.57 13.09
CA PRO A 77 -14.46 -5.81 13.28
C PRO A 77 -13.51 -6.45 14.32
N PHE A 78 -14.04 -7.22 15.26
CA PHE A 78 -13.22 -7.83 16.31
C PHE A 78 -12.44 -9.07 15.83
N SER A 79 -12.92 -9.76 14.78
CA SER A 79 -12.30 -11.00 14.29
C SER A 79 -11.72 -10.93 12.88
N SER A 80 -12.11 -9.95 12.06
CA SER A 80 -11.67 -9.85 10.66
C SER A 80 -10.85 -8.57 10.41
N TRP A 81 -9.64 -8.75 9.89
CA TRP A 81 -8.80 -7.63 9.43
C TRP A 81 -9.38 -6.88 8.24
N ILE A 82 -10.11 -7.57 7.36
CA ILE A 82 -10.84 -6.91 6.26
C ILE A 82 -11.88 -5.96 6.84
N SER A 83 -12.63 -6.40 7.85
CA SER A 83 -13.64 -5.56 8.52
C SER A 83 -13.04 -4.30 9.15
N ARG A 84 -11.90 -4.44 9.83
CA ARG A 84 -11.14 -3.30 10.37
C ARG A 84 -10.67 -2.36 9.26
N GLY A 85 -10.18 -2.91 8.15
CA GLY A 85 -9.79 -2.13 6.97
C GLY A 85 -10.91 -1.26 6.42
N VAL A 86 -12.12 -1.80 6.27
CA VAL A 86 -13.29 -1.03 5.82
C VAL A 86 -13.60 0.13 6.78
N ILE A 87 -13.48 -0.09 8.09
CA ILE A 87 -13.66 0.98 9.09
C ILE A 87 -12.58 2.05 8.94
N PHE A 88 -11.32 1.67 8.78
CA PHE A 88 -10.22 2.64 8.59
C PHE A 88 -10.41 3.48 7.32
N VAL A 89 -10.80 2.85 6.22
CA VAL A 89 -11.11 3.54 4.96
C VAL A 89 -12.30 4.48 5.13
N ALA A 90 -13.39 4.04 5.77
CA ALA A 90 -14.57 4.87 5.99
C ALA A 90 -14.25 6.09 6.87
N LEU A 91 -13.55 5.88 7.99
CA LEU A 91 -13.10 6.98 8.85
C LEU A 91 -12.15 7.92 8.11
N PHE A 92 -11.21 7.39 7.33
CA PHE A 92 -10.31 8.20 6.53
C PHE A 92 -11.06 9.07 5.52
N LEU A 93 -12.00 8.50 4.75
CA LEU A 93 -12.75 9.25 3.75
C LEU A 93 -13.62 10.33 4.39
N ILE A 94 -14.31 10.03 5.50
CA ILE A 94 -15.18 10.97 6.20
C ILE A 94 -14.35 12.09 6.84
N PHE A 95 -13.41 11.75 7.72
CA PHE A 95 -12.64 12.75 8.46
C PHE A 95 -11.62 13.47 7.58
N GLY A 96 -11.07 12.80 6.56
CA GLY A 96 -10.19 13.42 5.57
C GLY A 96 -10.93 14.45 4.73
N ALA A 97 -12.14 14.13 4.25
CA ALA A 97 -12.98 15.10 3.55
C ALA A 97 -13.36 16.29 4.46
N LEU A 98 -13.79 16.03 5.70
CA LEU A 98 -14.11 17.08 6.66
C LEU A 98 -12.91 17.97 7.01
N TYR A 99 -11.70 17.39 7.09
CA TYR A 99 -10.48 18.15 7.36
C TYR A 99 -10.09 19.08 6.20
N VAL A 100 -10.34 18.64 4.97
CA VAL A 100 -9.92 19.33 3.74
C VAL A 100 -10.98 20.32 3.25
N ALA A 101 -12.27 20.05 3.52
CA ALA A 101 -13.39 20.84 3.02
C ALA A 101 -13.28 22.35 3.31
N PRO A 102 -12.89 22.83 4.51
CA PRO A 102 -12.75 24.26 4.79
C PRO A 102 -11.70 25.00 3.94
N ALA A 103 -10.85 24.30 3.20
CA ALA A 103 -9.93 24.91 2.24
C ALA A 103 -10.63 25.43 0.97
N PHE A 104 -11.91 25.11 0.77
CA PHE A 104 -12.73 25.56 -0.35
C PHE A 104 -13.79 26.54 0.15
N GLU A 105 -13.95 27.67 -0.52
CA GLU A 105 -14.83 28.78 -0.08
C GLU A 105 -16.26 28.32 0.21
N MET A 106 -16.80 27.42 -0.63
CA MET A 106 -18.14 26.84 -0.48
C MET A 106 -18.36 26.12 0.86
N PHE A 107 -17.30 25.62 1.47
CA PHE A 107 -17.34 24.79 2.68
C PHE A 107 -16.66 25.46 3.88
N SER A 108 -16.31 26.74 3.74
CA SER A 108 -15.64 27.53 4.78
C SER A 108 -16.46 27.67 6.07
N SER A 109 -17.79 27.50 6.00
CA SER A 109 -18.72 27.61 7.14
C SER A 109 -19.03 26.28 7.84
N LEU A 110 -18.36 25.18 7.49
CA LEU A 110 -18.61 23.87 8.10
C LEU A 110 -18.26 23.86 9.60
N PRO A 111 -19.03 23.15 10.44
CA PRO A 111 -18.71 22.94 11.85
C PRO A 111 -17.31 22.33 11.99
N GLY A 112 -16.39 23.03 12.67
CA GLY A 112 -14.98 22.62 12.80
C GLY A 112 -13.99 23.40 11.93
N ALA A 113 -14.47 24.28 11.04
CA ALA A 113 -13.60 25.22 10.30
C ALA A 113 -13.03 26.33 11.19
N SER A 114 -13.82 26.81 12.15
CA SER A 114 -13.52 27.97 13.00
C SER A 114 -12.92 27.61 14.37
N ASP A 115 -13.28 26.46 14.96
CA ASP A 115 -12.71 26.01 16.23
C ASP A 115 -11.40 25.23 16.01
N PRO A 116 -10.24 25.74 16.48
CA PRO A 116 -8.95 25.07 16.32
C PRO A 116 -8.91 23.68 16.96
N THR A 117 -9.63 23.48 18.06
CA THR A 117 -9.62 22.22 18.82
C THR A 117 -10.31 21.12 18.00
N THR A 118 -11.51 21.41 17.50
CA THR A 118 -12.26 20.52 16.61
C THR A 118 -11.47 20.21 15.34
N ARG A 119 -10.86 21.23 14.70
CA ARG A 119 -10.05 21.02 13.49
C ARG A 119 -8.86 20.09 13.74
N LYS A 120 -8.18 20.26 14.87
CA LYS A 120 -7.06 19.40 15.26
C LYS A 120 -7.52 17.96 15.52
N ALA A 121 -8.67 17.78 16.17
CA ALA A 121 -9.25 16.47 16.42
C ALA A 121 -9.62 15.75 15.10
N ILE A 122 -10.32 16.43 14.19
CA ILE A 122 -10.66 15.88 12.87
C ILE A 122 -9.39 15.52 12.09
N GLY A 123 -8.40 16.40 12.08
CA GLY A 123 -7.11 16.15 11.42
C GLY A 123 -6.38 14.96 11.99
N ALA A 124 -6.37 14.79 13.32
CA ALA A 124 -5.75 13.65 13.98
C ALA A 124 -6.44 12.32 13.65
N ILE A 125 -7.78 12.30 13.64
CA ILE A 125 -8.55 11.10 13.26
C ILE A 125 -8.31 10.76 11.78
N ALA A 126 -8.30 11.76 10.91
CA ALA A 126 -8.01 11.58 9.48
C ALA A 126 -6.59 11.03 9.26
N GLY A 127 -5.58 11.62 9.91
CA GLY A 127 -4.19 11.18 9.81
C GLY A 127 -3.98 9.77 10.36
N LEU A 128 -4.54 9.46 11.53
CA LEU A 128 -4.46 8.11 12.10
C LEU A 128 -5.15 7.08 11.20
N SER A 129 -6.33 7.40 10.67
CA SER A 129 -7.05 6.51 9.76
C SER A 129 -6.30 6.32 8.45
N ALA A 130 -5.72 7.38 7.88
CA ALA A 130 -4.86 7.32 6.69
C ALA A 130 -3.64 6.41 6.90
N PHE A 131 -2.98 6.54 8.06
CA PHE A 131 -1.88 5.67 8.44
C PHE A 131 -2.32 4.20 8.55
N LEU A 132 -3.44 3.94 9.20
CA LEU A 132 -3.99 2.60 9.31
C LEU A 132 -4.41 2.02 7.94
N VAL A 133 -4.88 2.85 7.00
CA VAL A 133 -5.13 2.47 5.60
C VAL A 133 -3.85 1.96 4.92
N THR A 134 -2.69 2.54 5.20
CA THR A 134 -1.40 2.05 4.65
C THR A 134 -0.94 0.72 5.27
N LEU A 135 -1.33 0.43 6.50
CA LEU A 135 -0.87 -0.72 7.28
C LEU A 135 -1.75 -1.96 7.14
N TYR A 136 -3.07 -1.80 7.16
CA TYR A 136 -3.99 -2.93 7.27
C TYR A 136 -3.88 -3.98 6.15
N PRO A 137 -3.51 -3.66 4.89
CA PRO A 137 -3.36 -4.70 3.86
C PRO A 137 -2.34 -5.76 4.24
N GLY A 138 -1.22 -5.35 4.83
CA GLY A 138 -0.22 -6.31 5.30
C GLY A 138 -0.71 -7.12 6.49
N PHE A 139 -1.59 -6.58 7.34
CA PHE A 139 -2.24 -7.35 8.41
C PHE A 139 -3.27 -8.35 7.88
N VAL A 140 -4.02 -8.00 6.82
CA VAL A 140 -4.95 -8.92 6.14
C VAL A 140 -4.19 -10.13 5.61
N LEU A 141 -3.06 -9.91 4.94
CA LEU A 141 -2.21 -10.99 4.42
C LEU A 141 -1.58 -11.79 5.56
N ALA A 142 -1.01 -11.11 6.57
CA ALA A 142 -0.38 -11.75 7.72
C ALA A 142 -1.32 -12.63 8.54
N ALA A 143 -2.63 -12.39 8.48
CA ALA A 143 -3.64 -13.18 9.16
C ALA A 143 -3.97 -14.53 8.50
N SER A 144 -3.36 -14.86 7.35
CA SER A 144 -3.57 -16.14 6.67
C SER A 144 -2.47 -17.16 7.02
N PRO A 145 -2.68 -18.06 8.01
CA PRO A 145 -1.68 -19.06 8.38
C PRO A 145 -1.43 -20.10 7.28
N SER A 146 -2.41 -20.28 6.38
CA SER A 146 -2.34 -21.24 5.29
C SER A 146 -1.35 -20.87 4.19
N ILE A 147 -0.87 -19.62 4.15
CA ILE A 147 0.14 -19.14 3.20
C ILE A 147 1.31 -18.56 4.01
N PRO A 148 2.36 -19.36 4.30
CA PRO A 148 3.45 -18.95 5.19
C PRO A 148 4.21 -17.73 4.70
N PHE A 149 4.28 -17.54 3.37
CA PHE A 149 4.86 -16.35 2.76
C PHE A 149 4.16 -15.08 3.27
N TRP A 150 2.83 -15.08 3.35
CA TRP A 150 2.06 -13.94 3.83
C TRP A 150 2.10 -13.81 5.35
N ASN A 151 2.16 -14.92 6.08
CA ASN A 151 2.15 -14.98 7.55
C ASN A 151 3.47 -14.49 8.18
N SER A 152 3.75 -13.18 8.04
CA SER A 152 4.94 -12.53 8.59
C SER A 152 4.59 -11.20 9.26
N PRO A 153 5.14 -10.92 10.46
CA PRO A 153 4.94 -9.63 11.12
C PRO A 153 5.60 -8.45 10.38
N LEU A 154 6.51 -8.72 9.43
CA LEU A 154 7.15 -7.68 8.61
C LEU A 154 6.23 -7.15 7.50
N LEU A 155 5.21 -7.91 7.11
CA LEU A 155 4.39 -7.58 5.95
C LEU A 155 3.57 -6.28 6.11
N PRO A 156 2.93 -5.99 7.27
CA PRO A 156 2.33 -4.67 7.54
C PRO A 156 3.31 -3.51 7.36
N VAL A 157 4.52 -3.65 7.88
CA VAL A 157 5.57 -2.62 7.80
C VAL A 157 6.01 -2.42 6.34
N LEU A 158 6.19 -3.50 5.59
CA LEU A 158 6.52 -3.44 4.16
C LEU A 158 5.42 -2.75 3.34
N PHE A 159 4.15 -3.07 3.57
CA PHE A 159 3.05 -2.44 2.86
C PHE A 159 2.94 -0.94 3.19
N ALA A 160 3.08 -0.56 4.45
CA ALA A 160 3.05 0.84 4.86
C ALA A 160 4.23 1.64 4.29
N SER A 161 5.45 1.11 4.39
CA SER A 161 6.65 1.77 3.86
C SER A 161 6.64 1.86 2.33
N HIS A 162 6.16 0.85 1.60
CA HIS A 162 5.93 0.95 0.14
C HIS A 162 4.80 1.91 -0.22
N SER A 163 3.79 2.07 0.63
CA SER A 163 2.70 3.03 0.43
C SER A 163 3.19 4.47 0.56
N LEU A 164 4.02 4.75 1.56
CA LEU A 164 4.70 6.05 1.73
C LEU A 164 5.69 6.32 0.59
N LEU A 165 6.41 5.30 0.14
CA LEU A 165 7.29 5.41 -1.03
C LEU A 165 6.46 5.76 -2.29
N GLY A 166 5.34 5.08 -2.52
CA GLY A 166 4.42 5.41 -3.60
C GLY A 166 3.88 6.85 -3.51
N ALA A 167 3.56 7.33 -2.31
CA ALA A 167 3.16 8.73 -2.09
C ALA A 167 4.27 9.73 -2.47
N SER A 168 5.53 9.43 -2.17
CA SER A 168 6.67 10.25 -2.64
C SER A 168 6.77 10.24 -4.17
N GLY A 169 6.49 9.10 -4.81
CA GLY A 169 6.41 8.98 -6.27
C GLY A 169 5.34 9.88 -6.88
N ILE A 170 4.17 9.97 -6.27
CA ILE A 170 3.10 10.92 -6.68
C ILE A 170 3.58 12.37 -6.52
N VAL A 171 4.19 12.73 -5.39
CA VAL A 171 4.72 14.09 -5.20
C VAL A 171 5.78 14.43 -6.25
N PHE A 172 6.64 13.48 -6.61
CA PHE A 172 7.62 13.66 -7.68
C PHE A 172 6.98 13.84 -9.06
N LEU A 173 5.87 13.16 -9.37
CA LEU A 173 5.09 13.45 -10.59
C LEU A 173 4.57 14.88 -10.59
N LEU A 174 4.13 15.36 -9.43
CA LEU A 174 3.61 16.72 -9.25
C LEU A 174 4.71 17.78 -9.14
N SER A 175 6.01 17.41 -9.15
CA SER A 175 7.13 18.32 -8.91
C SER A 175 7.25 19.47 -9.91
N ALA A 176 6.74 19.28 -11.13
CA ALA A 176 6.68 20.33 -12.14
C ALA A 176 5.51 21.32 -11.93
N SER A 177 4.64 21.08 -10.94
CA SER A 177 3.46 21.91 -10.63
C SER A 177 3.66 22.72 -9.35
N ALA A 178 2.88 23.80 -9.19
CA ALA A 178 2.86 24.62 -7.98
C ALA A 178 2.25 23.92 -6.75
N LEU A 179 1.88 22.64 -6.84
CA LEU A 179 1.10 21.91 -5.83
C LEU A 179 1.92 21.46 -4.61
N ASN A 180 3.25 21.46 -4.70
CA ASN A 180 4.13 20.81 -3.73
C ASN A 180 4.72 21.75 -2.65
N GLY A 181 4.40 23.05 -2.69
CA GLY A 181 4.93 24.03 -1.74
C GLY A 181 6.47 24.02 -1.67
N ALA A 182 7.03 24.52 -0.56
CA ALA A 182 8.49 24.53 -0.33
C ALA A 182 9.05 23.18 0.18
N ALA A 183 8.22 22.14 0.34
CA ALA A 183 8.58 20.90 1.03
C ALA A 183 9.20 19.82 0.13
N LEU A 184 9.33 20.05 -1.17
CA LEU A 184 9.85 19.08 -2.13
C LEU A 184 11.24 18.52 -1.75
N PRO A 185 12.23 19.32 -1.27
CA PRO A 185 13.51 18.79 -0.84
C PRO A 185 13.40 17.81 0.34
N ALA A 186 12.51 18.09 1.31
CA ALA A 186 12.31 17.21 2.46
C ALA A 186 11.65 15.88 2.04
N ILE A 187 10.64 15.94 1.17
CA ILE A 187 9.98 14.74 0.63
C ILE A 187 10.94 13.90 -0.21
N ARG A 188 11.88 14.55 -0.90
CA ARG A 188 12.92 13.85 -1.64
C ARG A 188 13.81 13.02 -0.74
N VAL A 189 14.31 13.59 0.37
CA VAL A 189 15.10 12.85 1.35
C VAL A 189 14.29 11.69 1.94
N VAL A 190 13.01 11.91 2.25
CA VAL A 190 12.13 10.83 2.72
C VAL A 190 11.99 9.72 1.68
N GLY A 191 11.82 10.06 0.39
CA GLY A 191 11.78 9.09 -0.70
C GLY A 191 13.07 8.27 -0.81
N GLU A 192 14.23 8.91 -0.75
CA GLU A 192 15.55 8.23 -0.76
C GLU A 192 15.69 7.24 0.41
N VAL A 193 15.38 7.70 1.64
CA VAL A 193 15.41 6.86 2.84
C VAL A 193 14.43 5.70 2.71
N LEU A 194 13.22 5.94 2.21
CA LEU A 194 12.22 4.89 2.01
C LEU A 194 12.66 3.87 0.95
N ILE A 195 13.34 4.26 -0.12
CA ILE A 195 13.87 3.29 -1.10
C ILE A 195 14.87 2.36 -0.43
N VAL A 196 15.85 2.92 0.29
CA VAL A 196 16.89 2.13 0.99
C VAL A 196 16.25 1.24 2.06
N ALA A 197 15.34 1.79 2.87
CA ALA A 197 14.63 1.04 3.89
C ALA A 197 13.81 -0.11 3.30
N ASN A 198 13.04 0.12 2.23
CA ASN A 198 12.27 -0.93 1.57
C ASN A 198 13.17 -2.02 0.98
N PHE A 199 14.30 -1.65 0.37
CA PHE A 199 15.26 -2.62 -0.14
C PHE A 199 15.80 -3.53 0.99
N VAL A 200 16.19 -2.94 2.12
CA VAL A 200 16.66 -3.69 3.31
C VAL A 200 15.54 -4.55 3.90
N LEU A 201 14.32 -4.01 4.06
CA LEU A 201 13.17 -4.74 4.59
C LEU A 201 12.81 -5.94 3.72
N ILE A 202 12.84 -5.80 2.40
CA ILE A 202 12.62 -6.92 1.47
C ILE A 202 13.72 -7.98 1.65
N ALA A 203 14.98 -7.58 1.73
CA ALA A 203 16.08 -8.53 1.94
C ALA A 203 15.93 -9.31 3.25
N ILE A 204 15.59 -8.62 4.35
CA ILE A 204 15.31 -9.25 5.65
C ILE A 204 14.12 -10.20 5.53
N TYR A 205 13.01 -9.76 4.93
CA TYR A 205 11.81 -10.56 4.76
C TYR A 205 12.09 -11.86 3.99
N LEU A 206 12.76 -11.78 2.84
CA LEU A 206 13.14 -12.96 2.07
C LEU A 206 14.14 -13.87 2.81
N ALA A 207 15.06 -13.31 3.60
CA ALA A 207 15.99 -14.09 4.41
C ALA A 207 15.27 -14.89 5.51
N THR A 208 14.31 -14.27 6.20
CA THR A 208 13.54 -14.92 7.28
C THR A 208 12.69 -16.08 6.78
N LEU A 209 12.19 -16.01 5.55
CA LEU A 209 11.30 -17.01 4.96
C LEU A 209 12.01 -18.29 4.50
N LYS A 210 13.33 -18.28 4.29
CA LYS A 210 14.09 -19.47 3.88
C LYS A 210 14.05 -20.59 4.93
N GLY A 211 13.78 -20.26 6.20
CA GLY A 211 13.64 -21.21 7.30
C GLY A 211 12.24 -21.77 7.51
N SER A 212 11.20 -21.22 6.87
CA SER A 212 9.80 -21.39 7.30
C SER A 212 9.03 -22.51 6.58
N GLY A 213 9.70 -23.61 6.24
CA GLY A 213 9.07 -24.79 5.61
C GLY A 213 9.02 -24.75 4.07
N LEU A 214 8.48 -25.82 3.46
CA LEU A 214 8.53 -26.04 2.00
C LEU A 214 7.74 -24.99 1.20
N ALA A 215 6.51 -24.66 1.61
CA ALA A 215 5.68 -23.66 0.93
C ALA A 215 6.33 -22.26 0.93
N ALA A 216 6.97 -21.85 2.04
CA ALA A 216 7.70 -20.58 2.12
C ALA A 216 8.93 -20.57 1.19
N ARG A 217 9.70 -21.67 1.17
CA ARG A 217 10.84 -21.82 0.27
C ARG A 217 10.43 -21.76 -1.19
N GLU A 218 9.33 -22.41 -1.55
CA GLU A 218 8.78 -22.37 -2.90
C GLU A 218 8.32 -20.97 -3.29
N ALA A 219 7.64 -20.23 -2.40
CA ALA A 219 7.30 -18.83 -2.62
C ALA A 219 8.53 -17.95 -2.90
N VAL A 220 9.62 -18.14 -2.13
CA VAL A 220 10.89 -17.45 -2.35
C VAL A 220 11.55 -17.87 -3.67
N ARG A 221 11.49 -19.16 -4.04
CA ARG A 221 11.99 -19.65 -5.34
C ARG A 221 11.24 -18.98 -6.49
N ARG A 222 9.90 -18.91 -6.42
CA ARG A 222 9.05 -18.25 -7.43
C ARG A 222 9.34 -16.75 -7.58
N LEU A 223 9.83 -16.06 -6.54
CA LEU A 223 10.28 -14.68 -6.65
C LEU A 223 11.69 -14.52 -7.21
N ASN A 224 12.50 -15.57 -7.20
CA ASN A 224 13.86 -15.55 -7.76
C ASN A 224 13.93 -16.14 -9.17
N GLU A 225 12.98 -16.98 -9.54
CA GLU A 225 12.97 -17.76 -10.78
C GLU A 225 11.68 -17.57 -11.58
N GLY A 226 11.72 -17.93 -12.87
CA GLY A 226 10.56 -17.91 -13.75
C GLY A 226 10.01 -16.50 -14.05
N PRO A 227 8.79 -16.42 -14.61
CA PRO A 227 8.17 -15.15 -15.00
C PRO A 227 7.97 -14.17 -13.85
N LEU A 228 7.52 -14.67 -12.68
CA LEU A 228 7.31 -13.83 -11.50
C LEU A 228 8.63 -13.27 -10.96
N GLY A 229 9.72 -14.03 -11.04
CA GLY A 229 11.05 -13.57 -10.65
C GLY A 229 11.63 -12.49 -11.58
N TRP A 230 11.23 -12.45 -12.86
CA TRP A 230 11.55 -11.32 -13.73
C TRP A 230 10.80 -10.06 -13.32
N THR A 231 9.50 -10.15 -13.05
CA THR A 231 8.69 -9.03 -12.55
C THR A 231 9.24 -8.48 -11.24
N PHE A 232 9.69 -9.35 -10.34
CA PHE A 232 10.28 -8.93 -9.07
C PHE A 232 11.65 -8.25 -9.26
N ARG A 233 12.60 -8.92 -9.90
CA ARG A 233 13.98 -8.41 -10.03
C ARG A 233 14.08 -7.17 -10.91
N ILE A 234 13.41 -7.19 -12.07
CA ILE A 234 13.44 -6.06 -13.00
C ILE A 234 12.44 -4.98 -12.55
N GLY A 235 11.19 -5.36 -12.31
CA GLY A 235 10.13 -4.40 -12.02
C GLY A 235 10.24 -3.76 -10.63
N VAL A 236 10.40 -4.58 -9.59
CA VAL A 236 10.41 -4.08 -8.20
C VAL A 236 11.79 -3.56 -7.82
N VAL A 237 12.83 -4.37 -8.02
CA VAL A 237 14.18 -4.04 -7.54
C VAL A 237 14.87 -3.04 -8.46
N LEU A 238 15.01 -3.35 -9.74
CA LEU A 238 15.72 -2.46 -10.67
C LEU A 238 14.93 -1.18 -10.95
N VAL A 239 13.72 -1.31 -11.52
CA VAL A 239 12.87 -0.17 -11.90
C VAL A 239 12.27 0.52 -10.68
N GLY A 240 11.81 -0.21 -9.68
CA GLY A 240 11.13 0.37 -8.52
C GLY A 240 12.04 1.00 -7.46
N MET A 241 13.32 0.62 -7.41
CA MET A 241 14.24 1.04 -6.34
C MET A 241 15.56 1.58 -6.89
N ILE A 242 16.33 0.78 -7.63
CA ILE A 242 17.70 1.16 -8.05
C ILE A 242 17.68 2.35 -9.01
N VAL A 243 16.88 2.29 -10.08
CA VAL A 243 16.76 3.36 -11.08
C VAL A 243 16.28 4.67 -10.45
N PRO A 244 15.16 4.73 -9.70
CA PRO A 244 14.70 5.98 -9.12
C PRO A 244 15.67 6.53 -8.07
N LEU A 245 16.36 5.68 -7.29
CA LEU A 245 17.40 6.15 -6.37
C LEU A 245 18.56 6.81 -7.13
N ALA A 246 19.05 6.18 -8.20
CA ALA A 246 20.09 6.77 -9.03
C ALA A 246 19.64 8.09 -9.68
N VAL A 247 18.42 8.12 -10.24
CA VAL A 247 17.86 9.34 -10.85
C VAL A 247 17.75 10.45 -9.81
N VAL A 248 17.21 10.16 -8.64
CA VAL A 248 17.07 11.17 -7.59
C VAL A 248 18.43 11.67 -7.11
N LEU A 249 19.45 10.83 -6.94
CA LEU A 249 20.78 11.25 -6.48
C LEU A 249 21.56 12.06 -7.53
N TRP A 250 21.56 11.63 -8.78
CA TRP A 250 22.45 12.14 -9.82
C TRP A 250 21.78 13.11 -10.81
N LEU A 251 20.46 12.98 -10.99
CA LEU A 251 19.67 13.75 -11.96
C LEU A 251 18.40 14.31 -11.29
N PRO A 252 18.53 15.22 -10.31
CA PRO A 252 17.39 15.72 -9.54
C PRO A 252 16.34 16.45 -10.40
N SER A 253 16.73 16.97 -11.56
CA SER A 253 15.83 17.56 -12.55
C SER A 253 14.87 16.54 -13.19
N ALA A 254 15.18 15.24 -13.11
CA ALA A 254 14.38 14.15 -13.65
C ALA A 254 13.47 13.50 -12.58
N ALA A 255 13.05 14.25 -11.56
CA ALA A 255 12.19 13.77 -10.48
C ALA A 255 10.91 13.08 -10.98
N VAL A 256 10.26 13.63 -12.03
CA VAL A 256 9.07 13.02 -12.63
C VAL A 256 9.34 11.59 -13.10
N PHE A 257 10.48 11.35 -13.75
CA PHE A 257 10.86 10.01 -14.21
C PHE A 257 11.09 9.05 -13.03
N ALA A 258 11.75 9.51 -11.97
CA ALA A 258 11.88 8.73 -10.74
C ALA A 258 10.51 8.41 -10.12
N GLY A 259 9.57 9.37 -10.13
CA GLY A 259 8.19 9.18 -9.70
C GLY A 259 7.49 8.05 -10.45
N ILE A 260 7.55 8.05 -11.79
CA ILE A 260 6.99 6.97 -12.63
C ILE A 260 7.59 5.60 -12.24
N CYS A 261 8.91 5.54 -12.11
CA CYS A 261 9.63 4.31 -11.75
C CYS A 261 9.20 3.77 -10.39
N ILE A 262 9.10 4.64 -9.37
CA ILE A 262 8.62 4.31 -8.03
C ILE A 262 7.21 3.72 -8.07
N LEU A 263 6.30 4.34 -8.83
CA LEU A 263 4.90 3.90 -8.92
C LEU A 263 4.77 2.54 -9.59
N ILE A 264 5.51 2.31 -10.68
CA ILE A 264 5.59 1.00 -11.32
C ILE A 264 6.09 -0.04 -10.32
N GLY A 265 7.20 0.24 -9.64
CA GLY A 265 7.77 -0.65 -8.63
C GLY A 265 6.82 -0.97 -7.49
N ALA A 266 6.11 0.04 -6.97
CA ALA A 266 5.19 -0.12 -5.86
C ALA A 266 3.93 -0.92 -6.23
N LEU A 267 3.43 -0.82 -7.46
CA LEU A 267 2.35 -1.68 -7.97
C LEU A 267 2.84 -3.12 -8.17
N LEU A 268 3.99 -3.29 -8.84
CA LEU A 268 4.58 -4.61 -9.08
C LEU A 268 4.96 -5.33 -7.79
N PHE A 269 5.39 -4.60 -6.75
CA PHE A 269 5.66 -5.16 -5.42
C PHE A 269 4.43 -5.87 -4.86
N ARG A 270 3.27 -5.20 -4.89
CA ARG A 270 2.00 -5.78 -4.40
C ARG A 270 1.62 -7.00 -5.22
N TYR A 271 1.70 -6.91 -6.54
CA TYR A 271 1.44 -8.05 -7.42
C TYR A 271 2.35 -9.24 -7.12
N CYS A 272 3.65 -9.01 -6.96
CA CYS A 272 4.63 -10.03 -6.64
C CYS A 272 4.35 -10.69 -5.30
N VAL A 273 4.08 -9.91 -4.25
CA VAL A 273 3.77 -10.46 -2.92
C VAL A 273 2.52 -11.31 -2.94
N LEU A 274 1.48 -10.87 -3.64
CA LEU A 274 0.25 -11.65 -3.80
C LEU A 274 0.54 -12.96 -4.55
N LYS A 275 1.06 -12.90 -5.78
CA LYS A 275 1.26 -14.10 -6.62
C LYS A 275 2.31 -15.07 -6.11
N ALA A 276 3.24 -14.62 -5.26
CA ALA A 276 4.23 -15.48 -4.63
C ALA A 276 3.63 -16.45 -3.60
N GLY A 277 2.43 -16.18 -3.08
CA GLY A 277 1.78 -17.05 -2.09
C GLY A 277 1.63 -18.49 -2.57
N VAL A 278 1.96 -19.43 -1.68
CA VAL A 278 1.84 -20.88 -1.87
C VAL A 278 1.19 -21.46 -0.61
N TYR A 279 0.19 -22.32 -0.80
CA TYR A 279 -0.52 -22.95 0.32
C TYR A 279 0.34 -24.03 0.99
N VAL A 280 0.19 -24.17 2.31
CA VAL A 280 0.66 -25.38 2.99
C VAL A 280 -0.26 -26.55 2.62
N PRO A 281 0.25 -27.67 2.10
CA PRO A 281 -0.56 -28.86 1.88
C PRO A 281 -1.06 -29.37 3.24
N PHE A 282 -2.31 -29.84 3.29
CA PHE A 282 -2.92 -30.29 4.54
C PHE A 282 -2.06 -31.37 5.21
N PRO A 283 -1.60 -31.18 6.46
CA PRO A 283 -1.02 -32.26 7.22
C PRO A 283 -2.15 -33.21 7.62
N ILE A 284 -2.11 -34.45 7.13
CA ILE A 284 -2.93 -35.53 7.67
C ILE A 284 -2.25 -35.93 8.98
N THR A 285 -2.73 -35.39 10.10
CA THR A 285 -2.52 -36.00 11.42
C THR A 285 -3.68 -36.92 11.73
#